data_AF-A0A2E5CEE3-F1
#
_entry.id   AF-A0A2E5CEE3-F1
#
_cell.length_a   1.000
_cell.length_b   1.000
_cell.length_c   1.000
_cell.angle_alpha   90.00
_cell.angle_beta   90.00
_cell.angle_gamma   90.00
#
_symmetry.space_group_name_H-M   'P 1'
#
loop_
_entity.id
_entity.type
_entity.pdbx_description
1 polymer ?
#
loop_
_entity_poly.entity_id
_entity_poly.type
_entity_poly.pdbx_seq_one_letter_code
_entity_poly.pdbx_strand_id
1 'polypeptide(L)'
;MATNRVGFKKFLKDLKENEEVHLIIDSNILIAYFDEVHSDHEDAVEFLNQIDNKTKATFFTTVTTKSEFLDYHRKRFLTEGLIGLVREFKETIKISTKSKVKIQNTLTLRDNRLRKEEKKFSETQEFNSKANYFTDNEIKEIKRTFRARDVHDETGWLKICSVFLGKKLAGLERSLDEFCEYLTTRNKVQKENIFTVKEVDWKKATSISSETGMGYSDSMILNMALSTNIENIATLDFDVIYAGAVSASNKTILLPDHRISSFKQILKKLPSVNAELKRKS
;
A
#
# COMPACT_ATOMS: atom_id res chain seq x y z
N MET A 1 1.54 -17.29 -24.93
CA MET A 1 2.49 -16.82 -23.90
C MET A 1 1.89 -17.11 -22.53
N ALA A 2 2.64 -17.74 -21.64
CA ALA A 2 2.20 -17.87 -20.25
C ALA A 2 2.03 -16.47 -19.65
N THR A 3 0.96 -16.24 -18.90
CA THR A 3 0.72 -14.95 -18.26
C THR A 3 1.75 -14.76 -17.14
N ASN A 4 2.46 -13.63 -17.10
CA ASN A 4 3.42 -13.29 -16.04
C ASN A 4 2.76 -12.95 -14.69
N ARG A 5 1.50 -13.36 -14.52
CA ARG A 5 0.67 -13.16 -13.33
C ARG A 5 0.39 -14.52 -12.73
N VAL A 6 0.68 -14.70 -11.46
CA VAL A 6 0.59 -15.98 -10.76
C VAL A 6 -0.16 -15.79 -9.45
N GLY A 7 -1.12 -16.67 -9.19
CA GLY A 7 -1.86 -16.66 -7.94
C GLY A 7 -1.02 -17.07 -6.76
N PHE A 8 -1.32 -16.54 -5.58
CA PHE A 8 -0.67 -16.92 -4.33
C PHE A 8 -0.62 -18.45 -4.15
N LYS A 9 -1.74 -19.15 -4.26
CA LYS A 9 -1.79 -20.62 -4.10
C LYS A 9 -0.96 -21.35 -5.13
N LYS A 10 -1.00 -20.89 -6.39
CA LYS A 10 -0.18 -21.49 -7.46
C LYS A 10 1.31 -21.27 -7.19
N PHE A 11 1.71 -20.05 -6.87
CA PHE A 11 3.09 -19.71 -6.56
C PHE A 11 3.61 -20.55 -5.39
N LEU A 12 2.87 -20.59 -4.28
CA LEU A 12 3.20 -21.38 -3.09
C LEU A 12 3.35 -22.88 -3.39
N LYS A 13 2.51 -23.42 -4.28
CA LYS A 13 2.61 -24.83 -4.71
C LYS A 13 3.90 -25.10 -5.48
N ASP A 14 4.32 -24.16 -6.32
CA ASP A 14 5.48 -24.29 -7.20
C ASP A 14 6.81 -24.04 -6.45
N LEU A 15 6.78 -23.39 -5.27
CA LEU A 15 7.96 -23.18 -4.41
C LEU A 15 8.54 -24.51 -3.89
N LYS A 16 9.87 -24.59 -3.87
CA LYS A 16 10.60 -25.69 -3.22
C LYS A 16 10.97 -25.33 -1.77
N GLU A 17 11.10 -26.34 -0.93
CA GLU A 17 11.56 -26.13 0.44
C GLU A 17 12.97 -25.53 0.48
N ASN A 18 13.18 -24.53 1.34
CA ASN A 18 14.45 -23.83 1.53
C ASN A 18 15.01 -23.12 0.29
N GLU A 19 14.20 -22.93 -0.75
CA GLU A 19 14.54 -22.10 -1.91
C GLU A 19 14.75 -20.64 -1.45
N GLU A 20 15.71 -19.94 -2.04
CA GLU A 20 15.87 -18.49 -1.81
C GLU A 20 14.86 -17.75 -2.67
N VAL A 21 14.00 -16.95 -2.04
CA VAL A 21 12.93 -16.23 -2.73
C VAL A 21 13.00 -14.75 -2.38
N HIS A 22 13.20 -13.92 -3.39
CA HIS A 22 13.16 -12.47 -3.23
C HIS A 22 11.86 -11.92 -3.80
N LEU A 23 11.18 -11.07 -3.04
CA LEU A 23 9.94 -10.44 -3.45
C LEU A 23 9.98 -8.95 -3.16
N ILE A 24 9.59 -8.12 -4.13
CA ILE A 24 9.24 -6.73 -3.87
C ILE A 24 7.78 -6.70 -3.42
N ILE A 25 7.53 -6.20 -2.22
CA ILE A 25 6.19 -6.11 -1.65
C ILE A 25 5.63 -4.71 -1.86
N ASP A 26 4.44 -4.64 -2.44
CA ASP A 26 3.70 -3.41 -2.64
C ASP A 26 3.06 -2.89 -1.32
N SER A 27 2.73 -1.60 -1.27
CA SER A 27 2.23 -0.94 -0.05
C SER A 27 0.90 -1.53 0.40
N ASN A 28 0.03 -1.91 -0.53
CA ASN A 28 -1.27 -2.52 -0.22
C ASN A 28 -1.17 -3.91 0.44
N ILE A 29 -0.17 -4.73 0.09
CA ILE A 29 0.07 -6.03 0.74
C ILE A 29 0.53 -5.81 2.17
N LEU A 30 1.46 -4.86 2.39
CA LEU A 30 1.93 -4.53 3.74
C LEU A 30 0.81 -3.93 4.59
N ILE A 31 0.02 -3.02 4.02
CA ILE A 31 -1.14 -2.45 4.71
C ILE A 31 -2.12 -3.56 5.10
N ALA A 32 -2.42 -4.48 4.18
CA ALA A 32 -3.28 -5.62 4.48
C ALA A 32 -2.70 -6.52 5.58
N TYR A 33 -1.40 -6.78 5.55
CA TYR A 33 -0.72 -7.60 6.56
C TYR A 33 -0.72 -6.95 7.95
N PHE A 34 -0.46 -5.64 8.07
CA PHE A 34 -0.36 -4.94 9.36
C PHE A 34 -1.68 -4.35 9.87
N ASP A 35 -2.74 -4.29 9.07
CA ASP A 35 -4.06 -3.83 9.49
C ASP A 35 -5.08 -4.97 9.49
N GLU A 36 -5.36 -5.51 10.68
CA GLU A 36 -6.35 -6.58 10.92
C GLU A 36 -7.76 -6.25 10.42
N VAL A 37 -8.10 -4.97 10.24
CA VAL A 37 -9.41 -4.52 9.74
C VAL A 37 -9.43 -4.44 8.20
N HIS A 38 -8.30 -4.72 7.53
CA HIS A 38 -8.22 -4.72 6.08
C HIS A 38 -8.97 -5.92 5.49
N SER A 39 -9.70 -5.70 4.38
CA SER A 39 -10.49 -6.75 3.71
C SER A 39 -9.66 -7.95 3.26
N ASP A 40 -8.42 -7.69 2.86
CA ASP A 40 -7.47 -8.69 2.38
C ASP A 40 -6.45 -9.13 3.45
N HIS A 41 -6.72 -8.89 4.74
CA HIS A 41 -5.79 -9.20 5.83
C HIS A 41 -5.41 -10.69 5.84
N GLU A 42 -6.41 -11.57 5.87
CA GLU A 42 -6.20 -13.02 5.92
C GLU A 42 -5.42 -13.53 4.70
N ASP A 43 -5.74 -13.05 3.50
CA ASP A 43 -5.03 -13.43 2.27
C ASP A 43 -3.56 -13.00 2.30
N ALA A 44 -3.26 -11.79 2.79
CA ALA A 44 -1.89 -11.28 2.90
C ALA A 44 -1.08 -12.02 3.98
N VAL A 45 -1.69 -12.26 5.15
CA VAL A 45 -1.08 -12.99 6.26
C VAL A 45 -0.80 -14.43 5.88
N GLU A 46 -1.79 -15.14 5.33
CA GLU A 46 -1.63 -16.52 4.89
C GLU A 46 -0.49 -16.64 3.86
N PHE A 47 -0.48 -15.77 2.86
CA PHE A 47 0.52 -15.78 1.79
C PHE A 47 1.94 -15.53 2.31
N LEU A 48 2.15 -14.45 3.07
CA LEU A 48 3.48 -14.07 3.55
C LEU A 48 4.02 -15.09 4.56
N ASN A 49 3.18 -15.57 5.48
CA ASN A 49 3.59 -16.59 6.45
C ASN A 49 3.93 -17.92 5.78
N GLN A 50 3.19 -18.34 4.74
CA GLN A 50 3.51 -19.59 4.04
C GLN A 50 4.81 -19.49 3.25
N ILE A 51 5.12 -18.32 2.66
CA ILE A 51 6.42 -18.10 2.01
C ILE A 51 7.54 -18.19 3.04
N ASP A 52 7.43 -17.45 4.15
CA ASP A 52 8.46 -17.37 5.17
C ASP A 52 8.72 -18.73 5.85
N ASN A 53 7.67 -19.51 6.08
CA ASN A 53 7.80 -20.85 6.67
C ASN A 53 8.38 -21.92 5.72
N LYS A 54 8.22 -21.74 4.39
CA LYS A 54 8.61 -22.75 3.39
C LYS A 54 9.97 -22.47 2.77
N THR A 55 10.40 -21.22 2.75
CA THR A 55 11.52 -20.74 1.95
C THR A 55 12.45 -19.83 2.74
N LYS A 56 13.63 -19.53 2.19
CA LYS A 56 14.49 -18.46 2.69
C LYS A 56 14.08 -17.17 1.99
N ALA A 57 12.99 -16.58 2.47
CA ALA A 57 12.42 -15.42 1.84
C ALA A 57 13.14 -14.13 2.25
N THR A 58 13.26 -13.20 1.30
CA THR A 58 13.60 -11.81 1.60
C THR A 58 12.55 -10.91 0.96
N PHE A 59 11.85 -10.17 1.82
CA PHE A 59 10.87 -9.19 1.40
C PHE A 59 11.55 -7.84 1.26
N PHE A 60 11.36 -7.19 0.11
CA PHE A 60 11.93 -5.88 -0.20
C PHE A 60 10.84 -4.82 -0.25
N THR A 61 11.15 -3.64 0.27
CA THR A 61 10.32 -2.45 0.14
C THR A 61 11.07 -1.32 -0.54
N THR A 62 10.32 -0.41 -1.15
CA THR A 62 10.89 0.79 -1.77
C THR A 62 10.59 2.04 -0.93
N VAL A 63 11.23 3.16 -1.27
CA VAL A 63 10.92 4.46 -0.65
C VAL A 63 9.43 4.83 -0.78
N THR A 64 8.85 4.56 -1.95
CA THR A 64 7.44 4.84 -2.24
C THR A 64 6.55 3.94 -1.40
N THR A 65 6.85 2.64 -1.39
CA THR A 65 6.13 1.63 -0.59
C THR A 65 6.10 2.03 0.89
N LYS A 66 7.28 2.33 1.47
CA LYS A 66 7.42 2.73 2.88
C LYS A 66 6.67 4.03 3.18
N SER A 67 6.76 5.02 2.29
CA SER A 67 6.04 6.28 2.46
C SER A 67 4.53 6.09 2.47
N GLU A 68 3.98 5.28 1.57
CA GLU A 68 2.54 5.03 1.48
C GLU A 68 2.02 4.23 2.67
N PHE A 69 2.77 3.21 3.09
CA PHE A 69 2.49 2.44 4.30
C PHE A 69 2.41 3.34 5.53
N LEU A 70 3.43 4.17 5.77
CA LEU A 70 3.46 5.07 6.92
C LEU A 70 2.37 6.15 6.84
N ASP A 71 2.03 6.64 5.65
CA ASP A 71 0.96 7.62 5.48
C ASP A 71 -0.43 7.02 5.73
N TYR A 72 -0.66 5.77 5.33
CA TYR A 72 -1.88 5.03 5.67
C TYR A 72 -2.06 4.96 7.19
N HIS A 73 -1.03 4.48 7.91
CA HIS A 73 -1.11 4.35 9.37
C HIS A 73 -1.15 5.70 10.08
N ARG A 74 -0.52 6.76 9.54
CA ARG A 74 -0.67 8.13 10.04
C ARG A 74 -2.15 8.55 10.04
N LYS A 75 -2.88 8.28 8.96
CA LYS A 75 -4.31 8.61 8.87
C LYS A 75 -5.14 7.78 9.85
N ARG A 76 -4.86 6.47 9.96
CA ARG A 76 -5.50 5.58 10.94
C ARG A 76 -5.31 6.11 12.36
N PHE A 77 -4.07 6.30 12.82
CA PHE A 77 -3.76 6.72 14.18
C PHE A 77 -4.31 8.12 14.52
N LEU A 78 -4.29 9.06 13.58
CA LEU A 78 -4.95 10.36 13.78
C LEU A 78 -6.45 10.20 13.89
N THR A 79 -7.08 9.37 13.05
CA THR A 79 -8.53 9.15 13.13
C THR A 79 -8.90 8.57 14.49
N GLU A 80 -8.26 7.50 14.91
CA GLU A 80 -8.47 6.85 16.20
C GLU A 80 -8.26 7.83 17.36
N GLY A 81 -7.14 8.56 17.35
CA GLY A 81 -6.83 9.55 18.38
C GLY A 81 -7.86 10.69 18.45
N LEU A 82 -8.27 11.25 17.31
CA LEU A 82 -9.25 12.33 17.25
C LEU A 82 -10.64 11.87 17.71
N ILE A 83 -11.07 10.67 17.33
CA ILE A 83 -12.31 10.07 17.83
C ILE A 83 -12.21 9.86 19.34
N GLY A 84 -11.07 9.36 19.82
CA GLY A 84 -10.78 9.20 21.25
C GLY A 84 -10.93 10.51 22.02
N LEU A 85 -10.50 11.66 21.49
CA LEU A 85 -10.64 12.97 22.15
C LEU A 85 -12.09 13.37 22.44
N VAL A 86 -13.05 12.90 21.63
CA VAL A 86 -14.48 13.25 21.79
C VAL A 86 -15.30 12.15 22.47
N ARG A 87 -14.79 10.91 22.53
CA ARG A 87 -15.48 9.76 23.14
C ARG A 87 -14.87 9.31 24.47
N GLU A 88 -13.54 9.16 24.53
CA GLU A 88 -12.83 8.44 25.61
C GLU A 88 -12.00 9.39 26.49
N PHE A 89 -11.23 10.29 25.87
CA PHE A 89 -10.25 11.15 26.55
C PHE A 89 -10.78 12.56 26.84
N LYS A 90 -12.10 12.76 26.83
CA LYS A 90 -12.75 14.08 26.89
C LYS A 90 -12.30 14.91 28.10
N GLU A 91 -12.04 14.23 29.22
CA GLU A 91 -11.65 14.84 30.50
C GLU A 91 -10.12 14.91 30.69
N THR A 92 -9.35 14.09 29.97
CA THR A 92 -7.88 14.00 30.13
C THR A 92 -7.14 14.92 29.17
N ILE A 93 -7.64 15.09 27.94
CA ILE A 93 -7.05 15.97 26.93
C ILE A 93 -8.06 17.05 26.59
N LYS A 94 -7.89 18.21 27.24
CA LYS A 94 -8.73 19.39 26.99
C LYS A 94 -8.42 19.97 25.62
N ILE A 95 -9.46 20.11 24.80
CA ILE A 95 -9.42 20.77 23.49
C ILE A 95 -10.60 21.74 23.37
N SER A 96 -10.48 22.74 22.49
CA SER A 96 -11.51 23.76 22.30
C SER A 96 -12.87 23.17 21.89
N THR A 97 -13.96 23.81 22.29
CA THR A 97 -15.33 23.44 21.86
C THR A 97 -15.47 23.42 20.35
N LYS A 98 -14.83 24.37 19.65
CA LYS A 98 -14.83 24.44 18.18
C LYS A 98 -14.21 23.18 17.57
N SER A 99 -13.09 22.72 18.11
CA SER A 99 -12.42 21.49 17.66
C SER A 99 -13.26 20.25 17.95
N LYS A 100 -13.88 20.14 19.13
CA LYS A 100 -14.78 19.03 19.48
C LYS A 100 -15.94 18.89 18.50
N VAL A 101 -16.63 20.01 18.23
CA VAL A 101 -17.76 20.04 17.29
C VAL A 101 -17.31 19.65 15.88
N LYS A 102 -16.16 20.15 15.41
CA LYS A 102 -15.66 19.80 14.09
C LYS A 102 -15.33 18.30 13.97
N ILE A 103 -14.68 17.72 14.97
CA ILE A 103 -14.38 16.28 15.00
C ILE A 103 -15.69 15.46 14.95
N GLN A 104 -16.69 15.81 15.77
CA GLN A 104 -17.98 15.12 15.79
C GLN A 104 -18.71 15.19 14.45
N ASN A 105 -18.75 16.36 13.81
CA ASN A 105 -19.36 16.51 12.48
C ASN A 105 -18.64 15.67 11.43
N THR A 106 -17.30 15.67 11.44
CA THR A 106 -16.51 14.83 10.52
C THR A 106 -16.70 13.34 10.78
N LEU A 107 -16.87 12.94 12.05
CA LEU A 107 -17.19 11.56 12.42
C LEU A 107 -18.52 11.10 11.82
N THR A 108 -19.57 11.93 11.86
CA THR A 108 -20.84 11.63 11.20
C THR A 108 -20.69 11.45 9.69
N LEU A 109 -19.87 12.27 9.03
CA LEU A 109 -19.59 12.12 7.59
C LEU A 109 -18.88 10.80 7.29
N ARG A 110 -17.90 10.42 8.13
CA ARG A 110 -17.20 9.14 8.01
C ARG A 110 -18.15 7.96 8.22
N ASP A 111 -19.00 7.99 9.24
CA ASP A 111 -19.93 6.90 9.54
C ASP A 111 -20.95 6.72 8.40
N ASN A 112 -21.38 7.81 7.76
CA ASN A 112 -22.21 7.75 6.57
C ASN A 112 -21.48 7.13 5.36
N ARG A 113 -20.18 7.38 5.18
CA ARG A 113 -19.39 6.68 4.16
C ARG A 113 -19.28 5.20 4.47
N LEU A 114 -18.95 4.86 5.72
CA LEU A 114 -18.78 3.48 6.14
C LEU A 114 -20.04 2.64 5.87
N ARG A 115 -21.22 3.16 6.24
CA ARG A 115 -22.51 2.51 5.93
C ARG A 115 -22.77 2.32 4.44
N LYS A 116 -22.26 3.21 3.59
CA LYS A 116 -22.38 3.05 2.13
C LYS A 116 -21.46 1.95 1.62
N GLU A 117 -20.25 1.88 2.14
CA GLU A 117 -19.29 0.82 1.79
C GLU A 117 -19.73 -0.55 2.31
N GLU A 118 -20.31 -0.66 3.51
CA GLU A 118 -20.88 -1.91 4.03
C GLU A 118 -22.00 -2.46 3.12
N LYS A 119 -22.87 -1.56 2.63
CA LYS A 119 -23.91 -1.93 1.64
C LYS A 119 -23.29 -2.42 0.34
N LYS A 120 -22.30 -1.71 -0.19
CA LYS A 120 -21.59 -2.10 -1.42
C LYS A 120 -20.85 -3.44 -1.26
N PHE A 121 -20.26 -3.69 -0.10
CA PHE A 121 -19.59 -4.96 0.20
C PHE A 121 -20.56 -6.14 0.12
N SER A 122 -21.81 -5.94 0.58
CA SER A 122 -22.85 -6.97 0.50
C SER A 122 -23.17 -7.38 -0.94
N GLU A 123 -23.00 -6.46 -1.89
CA GLU A 123 -23.25 -6.67 -3.32
C GLU A 123 -22.03 -7.17 -4.10
N THR A 124 -20.84 -6.65 -3.78
CA THR A 124 -19.62 -6.83 -4.59
C THR A 124 -18.57 -7.71 -3.94
N GLN A 125 -18.71 -8.01 -2.64
CA GLN A 125 -17.67 -8.64 -1.81
C GLN A 125 -16.34 -7.86 -1.80
N GLU A 126 -16.36 -6.58 -2.19
CA GLU A 126 -15.20 -5.68 -2.11
C GLU A 126 -15.47 -4.58 -1.08
N PHE A 127 -14.61 -4.50 -0.05
CA PHE A 127 -14.72 -3.49 0.99
C PHE A 127 -13.49 -2.59 0.98
N ASN A 128 -13.70 -1.27 0.90
CA ASN A 128 -12.60 -0.33 0.99
C ASN A 128 -12.29 0.02 2.46
N SER A 129 -11.26 -0.61 3.03
CA SER A 129 -10.79 -0.38 4.40
C SER A 129 -10.51 1.10 4.72
N LYS A 130 -10.17 1.93 3.71
CA LYS A 130 -9.93 3.37 3.89
C LYS A 130 -11.18 4.12 4.35
N ALA A 131 -12.38 3.57 4.15
CA ALA A 131 -13.62 4.18 4.62
C ALA A 131 -13.74 4.25 6.15
N ASN A 132 -12.99 3.40 6.87
CA ASN A 132 -12.90 3.43 8.33
C ASN A 132 -12.20 4.69 8.87
N TYR A 133 -11.43 5.37 8.03
CA TYR A 133 -10.55 6.46 8.46
C TYR A 133 -10.97 7.81 7.89
N PHE A 134 -10.55 8.88 8.57
CA PHE A 134 -10.67 10.23 8.01
C PHE A 134 -9.74 10.37 6.80
N THR A 135 -10.26 11.02 5.76
CA THR A 135 -9.48 11.42 4.60
C THR A 135 -8.51 12.54 4.98
N ASP A 136 -7.48 12.78 4.16
CA ASP A 136 -6.53 13.88 4.43
C ASP A 136 -7.20 15.24 4.44
N ASN A 137 -8.19 15.46 3.59
CA ASN A 137 -8.95 16.71 3.59
C ASN A 137 -9.71 16.89 4.89
N GLU A 138 -10.35 15.83 5.40
CA GLU A 138 -11.03 15.86 6.70
C GLU A 138 -10.07 16.13 7.86
N ILE A 139 -8.91 15.47 7.88
CA ILE A 139 -7.86 15.70 8.88
C ILE A 139 -7.37 17.17 8.80
N LYS A 140 -7.16 17.71 7.60
CA LYS A 140 -6.77 19.11 7.39
C LYS A 140 -7.83 20.08 7.90
N GLU A 141 -9.11 19.82 7.63
CA GLU A 141 -10.22 20.65 8.11
C GLU A 141 -10.35 20.62 9.64
N ILE A 142 -10.14 19.47 10.27
CA ILE A 142 -10.07 19.36 11.73
C ILE A 142 -8.87 20.15 12.26
N LYS A 143 -7.67 19.92 11.72
CA LYS A 143 -6.42 20.59 12.11
C LYS A 143 -6.55 22.11 12.10
N ARG A 144 -7.25 22.70 11.12
CA ARG A 144 -7.50 24.15 11.03
C ARG A 144 -8.26 24.74 12.22
N THR A 145 -8.94 23.92 13.02
CA THR A 145 -9.63 24.37 14.23
C THR A 145 -8.71 24.46 15.45
N PHE A 146 -7.55 23.82 15.41
CA PHE A 146 -6.59 23.80 16.51
C PHE A 146 -5.60 24.96 16.41
N ARG A 147 -5.11 25.42 17.56
CA ARG A 147 -3.87 26.19 17.64
C ARG A 147 -2.67 25.26 17.43
N ALA A 148 -1.55 25.81 16.98
CA ALA A 148 -0.34 25.01 16.75
C ALA A 148 0.23 24.44 18.07
N ARG A 149 0.30 25.29 19.11
CA ARG A 149 0.81 24.96 20.45
C ARG A 149 -0.32 25.01 21.47
N ASP A 150 -0.04 24.48 22.65
CA ASP A 150 -0.94 24.54 23.80
C ASP A 150 -1.13 26.01 24.23
N VAL A 151 -2.35 26.36 24.63
CA VAL A 151 -2.70 27.71 25.08
C VAL A 151 -3.63 27.61 26.29
N HIS A 152 -3.23 28.23 27.40
CA HIS A 152 -3.90 28.06 28.68
C HIS A 152 -4.07 26.56 29.01
N ASP A 153 -5.31 26.09 29.05
CA ASP A 153 -5.69 24.71 29.33
C ASP A 153 -5.99 23.88 28.07
N GLU A 154 -5.89 24.47 26.87
CA GLU A 154 -6.22 23.79 25.62
C GLU A 154 -4.98 23.17 24.96
N THR A 155 -5.09 21.89 24.61
CA THR A 155 -4.07 21.13 23.89
C THR A 155 -4.04 21.53 22.41
N GLY A 156 -2.87 21.94 21.93
CA GLY A 156 -2.63 22.30 20.53
C GLY A 156 -2.35 21.09 19.64
N TRP A 157 -2.39 21.31 18.33
CA TRP A 157 -2.24 20.26 17.32
C TRP A 157 -0.91 19.49 17.43
N LEU A 158 0.20 20.18 17.71
CA LEU A 158 1.50 19.52 17.82
C LEU A 158 1.55 18.54 18.99
N LYS A 159 0.86 18.85 20.09
CA LYS A 159 0.75 17.94 21.24
C LYS A 159 -0.15 16.75 20.90
N ILE A 160 -1.25 16.95 20.17
CA ILE A 160 -2.08 15.85 19.63
C ILE A 160 -1.23 14.91 18.76
N CYS A 161 -0.41 15.44 17.85
CA CYS A 161 0.52 14.62 17.05
C CYS A 161 1.53 13.88 17.93
N SER A 162 2.11 14.54 18.94
CA SER A 162 3.05 13.88 19.85
C SER A 162 2.41 12.72 20.62
N VAL A 163 1.13 12.85 21.01
CA VAL A 163 0.41 11.84 21.79
C VAL A 163 -0.01 10.66 20.91
N PHE A 164 -0.57 10.92 19.72
CA PHE A 164 -1.20 9.85 18.91
C PHE A 164 -0.35 9.35 17.75
N LEU A 165 0.65 10.12 17.27
CA LEU A 165 1.46 9.73 16.11
C LEU A 165 2.87 9.33 16.45
N GLY A 166 3.64 10.18 17.14
CA GLY A 166 5.11 10.10 17.15
C GLY A 166 5.66 8.72 17.50
N LYS A 167 5.28 8.18 18.68
CA LYS A 167 5.74 6.85 19.12
C LYS A 167 5.16 5.70 18.27
N LYS A 168 3.91 5.81 17.84
CA LYS A 168 3.24 4.74 17.08
C LYS A 168 3.84 4.59 15.68
N LEU A 169 4.08 5.71 14.98
CA LEU A 169 4.71 5.70 13.66
C LEU A 169 6.16 5.21 13.72
N ALA A 170 6.94 5.66 14.71
CA ALA A 170 8.30 5.16 14.88
C ALA A 170 8.35 3.66 15.21
N GLY A 171 7.37 3.16 15.96
CA GLY A 171 7.20 1.72 16.21
C GLY A 171 6.90 0.95 14.93
N LEU A 172 5.92 1.39 14.14
CA LEU A 172 5.58 0.76 12.86
C LEU A 172 6.71 0.81 11.84
N GLU A 173 7.43 1.93 11.76
CA GLU A 173 8.59 2.05 10.88
C GLU A 173 9.64 0.98 11.22
N ARG A 174 9.93 0.78 12.51
CA ARG A 174 10.85 -0.26 12.96
C ARG A 174 10.33 -1.66 12.63
N SER A 175 9.05 -1.95 12.91
CA SER A 175 8.47 -3.25 12.56
C SER A 175 8.52 -3.53 11.07
N LEU A 176 8.35 -2.51 10.23
CA LEU A 176 8.51 -2.65 8.79
C LEU A 176 9.97 -2.91 8.40
N ASP A 177 10.93 -2.21 9.00
CA ASP A 177 12.37 -2.41 8.73
C ASP A 177 12.90 -3.75 9.26
N GLU A 178 12.26 -4.33 10.28
CA GLU A 178 12.53 -5.70 10.75
C GLU A 178 11.91 -6.75 9.82
N PHE A 179 10.76 -6.44 9.22
CA PHE A 179 10.04 -7.35 8.32
C PHE A 179 10.55 -7.33 6.88
N CYS A 180 11.06 -6.18 6.41
CA CYS A 180 11.47 -5.98 5.02
C CYS A 180 12.82 -5.30 4.91
N GLU A 181 13.61 -5.74 3.94
CA GLU A 181 14.80 -5.02 3.51
C GLU A 181 14.44 -3.78 2.67
N TYR A 182 15.03 -2.64 3.03
CA TYR A 182 14.89 -1.43 2.23
C TYR A 182 15.74 -1.50 0.96
N LEU A 183 15.10 -1.50 -0.20
CA LEU A 183 15.73 -1.60 -1.51
C LEU A 183 16.28 -0.24 -1.96
N THR A 184 17.60 -0.13 -2.10
CA THR A 184 18.27 1.13 -2.43
C THR A 184 19.60 0.96 -3.16
N THR A 185 19.84 1.79 -4.18
CA THR A 185 21.12 1.86 -4.90
C THR A 185 22.26 2.46 -4.08
N ARG A 186 21.97 2.99 -2.89
CA ARG A 186 22.97 3.57 -1.97
C ARG A 186 23.70 2.50 -1.15
N ASN A 187 23.11 1.31 -1.01
CA ASN A 187 23.76 0.18 -0.37
C ASN A 187 24.70 -0.50 -1.39
N LYS A 188 26.00 -0.61 -1.06
CA LYS A 188 27.00 -1.20 -1.97
C LYS A 188 26.70 -2.65 -2.35
N VAL A 189 26.30 -3.46 -1.36
CA VAL A 189 25.99 -4.88 -1.55
C VAL A 189 24.78 -5.05 -2.47
N GLN A 190 23.70 -4.30 -2.24
CA GLN A 190 22.54 -4.35 -3.12
C GLN A 190 22.88 -3.81 -4.51
N LYS A 191 23.64 -2.73 -4.61
CA LYS A 191 24.05 -2.15 -5.90
C LYS A 191 24.82 -3.13 -6.78
N GLU A 192 25.65 -3.97 -6.17
CA GLU A 192 26.49 -4.94 -6.88
C GLU A 192 25.75 -6.26 -7.17
N ASN A 193 24.87 -6.71 -6.27
CA ASN A 193 24.28 -8.05 -6.34
C ASN A 193 22.79 -8.09 -6.73
N ILE A 194 22.07 -6.98 -6.56
CA ILE A 194 20.61 -6.92 -6.79
C ILE A 194 20.27 -6.01 -7.98
N PHE A 195 20.90 -4.84 -8.07
CA PHE A 195 20.61 -3.89 -9.14
C PHE A 195 21.27 -4.27 -10.46
N THR A 196 20.49 -4.24 -11.55
CA THR A 196 20.99 -4.47 -12.92
C THR A 196 21.42 -3.17 -13.61
N VAL A 197 21.13 -2.03 -12.99
CA VAL A 197 21.44 -0.69 -13.48
C VAL A 197 22.15 0.12 -12.41
N LYS A 198 22.91 1.14 -12.83
CA LYS A 198 23.65 2.00 -11.89
C LYS A 198 22.74 2.89 -11.05
N GLU A 199 21.62 3.35 -11.63
CA GLU A 199 20.66 4.27 -11.01
C GLU A 199 19.24 3.98 -11.53
N VAL A 200 18.25 4.27 -10.68
CA VAL A 200 16.83 4.18 -11.02
C VAL A 200 16.38 5.55 -11.52
N ASP A 201 16.14 5.66 -12.83
CA ASP A 201 15.82 6.95 -13.49
C ASP A 201 14.30 7.21 -13.52
N TRP A 202 13.91 8.44 -13.15
CA TRP A 202 12.56 8.97 -13.30
C TRP A 202 12.00 8.86 -14.72
N LYS A 203 12.84 8.98 -15.76
CA LYS A 203 12.37 8.87 -17.16
C LYS A 203 11.70 7.52 -17.43
N LYS A 204 12.19 6.44 -16.83
CA LYS A 204 11.58 5.12 -16.99
C LYS A 204 10.23 5.04 -16.29
N ALA A 205 10.10 5.61 -15.09
CA ALA A 205 8.80 5.72 -14.42
C ALA A 205 7.82 6.60 -15.21
N THR A 206 8.26 7.72 -15.77
CA THR A 206 7.44 8.54 -16.68
C THR A 206 6.99 7.74 -17.90
N SER A 207 7.88 6.95 -18.50
CA SER A 207 7.54 6.09 -19.63
C SER A 207 6.45 5.08 -19.26
N ILE A 208 6.59 4.38 -18.12
CA ILE A 208 5.59 3.43 -17.61
C ILE A 208 4.25 4.14 -17.40
N SER A 209 4.24 5.24 -16.65
CA SER A 209 3.03 6.04 -16.38
C SER A 209 2.36 6.49 -17.67
N SER A 210 3.12 6.98 -18.65
CA SER A 210 2.59 7.47 -19.92
C SER A 210 2.03 6.35 -20.82
N GLU A 211 2.60 5.15 -20.73
CA GLU A 211 2.19 4.00 -21.55
C GLU A 211 0.94 3.32 -20.98
N THR A 212 0.82 3.25 -19.65
CA THR A 212 -0.22 2.47 -18.99
C THR A 212 -1.26 3.31 -18.26
N GLY A 213 -1.03 4.62 -18.11
CA GLY A 213 -1.90 5.53 -17.38
C GLY A 213 -1.82 5.41 -15.85
N MET A 214 -0.91 4.61 -15.32
CA MET A 214 -0.82 4.36 -13.88
C MET A 214 -0.28 5.57 -13.10
N GLY A 215 -0.55 5.60 -11.79
CA GLY A 215 0.02 6.57 -10.87
C GLY A 215 1.56 6.58 -10.87
N TYR A 216 2.14 7.75 -10.59
CA TYR A 216 3.60 7.90 -10.53
C TYR A 216 4.24 7.10 -9.39
N SER A 217 3.55 6.94 -8.26
CA SER A 217 3.99 6.08 -7.15
C SER A 217 4.17 4.64 -7.64
N ASP A 218 3.13 4.06 -8.22
CA ASP A 218 3.13 2.70 -8.75
C ASP A 218 4.18 2.55 -9.86
N SER A 219 4.35 3.59 -10.67
CA SER A 219 5.35 3.62 -11.75
C SER A 219 6.77 3.53 -11.19
N MET A 220 7.01 4.20 -10.06
CA MET A 220 8.30 4.14 -9.37
C MET A 220 8.54 2.79 -8.72
N ILE A 221 7.51 2.13 -8.18
CA ILE A 221 7.62 0.76 -7.64
C ILE A 221 7.99 -0.20 -8.78
N LEU A 222 7.30 -0.14 -9.92
CA LEU A 222 7.58 -0.99 -11.07
C LEU A 222 8.95 -0.69 -11.69
N ASN A 223 9.33 0.58 -11.79
CA ASN A 223 10.65 1.00 -12.25
C ASN A 223 11.77 0.47 -11.35
N MET A 224 11.57 0.53 -10.03
CA MET A 224 12.50 -0.08 -9.06
C MET A 224 12.62 -1.58 -9.31
N ALA A 225 11.51 -2.30 -9.47
CA ALA A 225 11.54 -3.73 -9.74
C ALA A 225 12.26 -4.08 -11.05
N LEU A 226 12.00 -3.34 -12.12
CA LEU A 226 12.67 -3.48 -13.42
C LEU A 226 14.18 -3.19 -13.36
N SER A 227 14.61 -2.40 -12.38
CA SER A 227 16.01 -2.04 -12.14
C SER A 227 16.78 -3.09 -11.33
N THR A 228 16.15 -4.19 -10.96
CA THR A 228 16.75 -5.29 -10.18
C THR A 228 16.66 -6.64 -10.89
N ASN A 229 17.41 -7.61 -10.41
CA ASN A 229 17.26 -9.03 -10.76
C ASN A 229 16.13 -9.73 -9.98
N ILE A 230 15.45 -9.05 -9.04
CA ILE A 230 14.32 -9.63 -8.28
C ILE A 230 13.16 -9.90 -9.23
N GLU A 231 12.71 -11.15 -9.32
CA GLU A 231 11.71 -11.57 -10.31
C GLU A 231 10.27 -11.31 -9.84
N ASN A 232 10.01 -11.37 -8.52
CA ASN A 232 8.67 -11.42 -7.98
C ASN A 232 8.23 -10.07 -7.40
N ILE A 233 7.01 -9.66 -7.72
CA ILE A 233 6.35 -8.48 -7.15
C ILE A 233 5.00 -8.93 -6.59
N ALA A 234 4.73 -8.71 -5.31
CA ALA A 234 3.44 -9.01 -4.69
C ALA A 234 2.61 -7.73 -4.54
N THR A 235 1.37 -7.74 -5.06
CA THR A 235 0.49 -6.57 -5.07
C THR A 235 -0.99 -6.96 -5.05
N LEU A 236 -1.82 -6.08 -4.49
CA LEU A 236 -3.28 -6.09 -4.60
C LEU A 236 -3.79 -5.05 -5.62
N ASP A 237 -2.91 -4.20 -6.16
CA ASP A 237 -3.28 -3.08 -7.03
C ASP A 237 -3.49 -3.51 -8.48
N PHE A 238 -4.64 -3.12 -9.03
CA PHE A 238 -4.97 -3.36 -10.43
C PHE A 238 -3.98 -2.71 -11.39
N ASP A 239 -3.53 -1.48 -11.12
CA ASP A 239 -2.67 -0.72 -12.02
C ASP A 239 -1.27 -1.34 -12.12
N VAL A 240 -0.72 -1.82 -11.00
CA VAL A 240 0.55 -2.57 -10.98
C VAL A 240 0.41 -3.88 -11.76
N ILE A 241 -0.70 -4.60 -11.60
CA ILE A 241 -0.97 -5.85 -12.34
C ILE A 241 -1.10 -5.59 -13.85
N TYR A 242 -1.86 -4.56 -14.23
CA TYR A 242 -2.10 -4.18 -15.62
C TYR A 242 -0.80 -3.76 -16.31
N ALA A 243 -0.07 -2.83 -15.70
CA ALA A 243 1.17 -2.36 -16.29
C ALA A 243 2.32 -3.37 -16.21
N GLY A 244 2.35 -4.19 -15.16
CA GLY A 244 3.28 -5.32 -15.08
C GLY A 244 3.12 -6.28 -16.25
N ALA A 245 1.90 -6.41 -16.79
CA ALA A 245 1.65 -7.18 -18.00
C ALA A 245 2.28 -6.59 -19.27
N VAL A 246 2.38 -5.26 -19.33
CA VAL A 246 2.78 -4.51 -20.53
C VAL A 246 4.26 -4.16 -20.46
N SER A 247 4.67 -3.46 -19.39
CA SER A 247 5.99 -2.85 -19.25
C SER A 247 6.98 -3.72 -18.45
N ALA A 248 6.52 -4.77 -17.77
CA ALA A 248 7.36 -5.68 -16.97
C ALA A 248 7.07 -7.17 -17.21
N SER A 249 6.96 -7.56 -18.48
CA SER A 249 6.66 -8.93 -18.90
C SER A 249 7.69 -9.98 -18.45
N ASN A 250 8.91 -9.55 -18.08
CA ASN A 250 9.97 -10.38 -17.51
C ASN A 250 9.89 -10.54 -15.97
N LYS A 251 8.89 -9.94 -15.32
CA LYS A 251 8.64 -10.05 -13.87
C LYS A 251 7.40 -10.88 -13.61
N THR A 252 7.38 -11.60 -12.51
CA THR A 252 6.25 -12.36 -12.00
C THR A 252 5.45 -11.48 -11.04
N ILE A 253 4.20 -11.20 -11.39
CA ILE A 253 3.26 -10.46 -10.54
C ILE A 253 2.41 -11.45 -9.73
N LEU A 254 2.52 -11.38 -8.41
CA LEU A 254 1.83 -12.22 -7.45
C LEU A 254 0.62 -11.47 -6.88
N LEU A 255 -0.54 -12.14 -6.87
CA LEU A 255 -1.81 -11.60 -6.42
C LEU A 255 -2.72 -12.72 -5.86
N PRO A 256 -3.76 -12.40 -5.08
CA PRO A 256 -4.72 -13.39 -4.61
C PRO A 256 -5.40 -14.12 -5.78
N ASP A 257 -5.59 -15.43 -5.65
CA ASP A 257 -6.13 -16.28 -6.72
C ASP A 257 -7.52 -15.82 -7.19
N HIS A 258 -8.35 -15.35 -6.27
CA HIS A 258 -9.69 -14.87 -6.56
C HIS A 258 -9.69 -13.66 -7.51
N ARG A 259 -8.62 -12.86 -7.51
CA ARG A 259 -8.49 -11.68 -8.38
C ARG A 259 -8.07 -12.03 -9.81
N ILE A 260 -7.37 -13.14 -10.05
CA ILE A 260 -6.82 -13.51 -11.38
C ILE A 260 -7.88 -13.62 -12.48
N SER A 261 -9.04 -14.18 -12.14
CA SER A 261 -10.12 -14.46 -13.10
C SER A 261 -10.64 -13.18 -13.76
N SER A 262 -10.79 -12.11 -12.97
CA SER A 262 -11.22 -10.78 -13.44
C SER A 262 -10.25 -10.20 -14.48
N PHE A 263 -8.94 -10.32 -14.24
CA PHE A 263 -7.90 -9.83 -15.15
C PHE A 263 -7.85 -10.56 -16.47
N LYS A 264 -8.03 -11.90 -16.46
CA LYS A 264 -8.02 -12.70 -17.70
C LYS A 264 -9.09 -12.23 -18.68
N GLN A 265 -10.24 -11.76 -18.19
CA GLN A 265 -11.31 -11.25 -19.05
C GLN A 265 -10.99 -9.88 -19.64
N ILE A 266 -10.37 -8.99 -18.85
CA ILE A 266 -9.98 -7.65 -19.29
C ILE A 266 -8.89 -7.71 -20.35
N LEU A 267 -7.86 -8.54 -20.14
CA LEU A 267 -6.71 -8.63 -21.05
C LEU A 267 -7.01 -9.40 -22.34
N LYS A 268 -8.02 -10.29 -22.35
CA LYS A 268 -8.50 -10.92 -23.60
C LYS A 268 -9.11 -9.92 -24.58
N LYS A 269 -9.53 -8.73 -24.11
CA LYS A 269 -10.07 -7.65 -24.95
C LYS A 269 -9.01 -6.74 -25.53
N LEU A 270 -7.74 -6.89 -25.12
CA LEU A 270 -6.65 -6.14 -25.76
C LEU A 270 -6.40 -6.76 -27.14
N PRO A 271 -6.52 -5.99 -28.24
CA PRO A 271 -6.08 -6.48 -29.54
C PRO A 271 -4.63 -6.90 -29.43
N SER A 272 -4.30 -8.06 -29.98
CA SER A 272 -2.92 -8.53 -30.02
C SER A 272 -2.06 -7.44 -30.66
N VAL A 273 -1.11 -6.88 -29.91
CA VAL A 273 -0.18 -5.81 -30.36
C VAL A 273 0.56 -6.21 -31.65
N ASN A 274 0.62 -7.51 -31.97
CA ASN A 274 1.19 -8.05 -33.20
C ASN A 274 0.31 -7.93 -34.47
N ALA A 275 -0.93 -7.44 -34.38
CA ALA A 275 -1.82 -7.32 -35.54
C ALA A 275 -1.63 -6.01 -36.33
N GLU A 276 -1.14 -4.94 -35.69
CA GLU A 276 -0.93 -3.65 -36.37
C GLU A 276 0.44 -3.53 -37.05
N LEU A 277 1.46 -4.23 -36.54
CA LEU A 277 2.78 -4.27 -37.19
C LEU A 277 2.79 -5.11 -38.48
N LYS A 278 1.91 -6.10 -38.61
CA LYS A 278 1.74 -6.90 -39.85
C LYS A 278 0.86 -6.23 -40.92
N ARG A 279 0.22 -5.10 -40.61
CA ARG A 279 -0.54 -4.31 -41.58
C ARG A 279 0.27 -3.15 -42.19
N LYS A 280 1.53 -2.98 -41.75
CA LYS A 280 2.44 -1.94 -42.23
C LYS A 280 3.73 -2.50 -42.87
N SER A 281 3.78 -3.80 -43.14
CA SER A 281 4.84 -4.49 -43.91
C SER A 281 4.22 -5.14 -45.15
#